data_AF-A0A0B8T3A7-F1
#
_entry.id   AF-A0A0B8T3A7-F1
#
_cell.length_a   1.000
_cell.length_b   1.000
_cell.length_c   1.000
_cell.angle_alpha   90.00
_cell.angle_beta   90.00
_cell.angle_gamma   90.00
#
_symmetry.space_group_name_H-M   'P 1'
#
loop_
_entity.id
_entity.type
_entity.pdbx_description
1 polymer ?
#
loop_
_entity_poly.entity_id
_entity_poly.type
_entity_poly.pdbx_seq_one_letter_code
_entity_poly.pdbx_strand_id
1 'polypeptide(L)'
;MKQENFLFVDVISSLFLLILLLSNFFGLYYIADGSILPSLAVSLIIVIFYYFVLQLLKRNKERMLNQGYRKTPASAFFIVFIVFGLVSYVFMVHLVNIEKNAKKVLQKDANEKQALLEKLVTQYDARANESLQTFEAQFKGKLQAYKNQRSNILRNELSNEPFNLPEAILNSPSTSIDVASSTNAILHVYQVQHGNNRKLLDSMVLKKAERYNQTFQQWDRLNLAVNYLALHDFVKNSADLVNAKIKELPLDNEPIKISIDDEELPLNSPIALAKIYSPDYLLPLLIILIMHAFILIPYFTYRVRKYNSPRQKDAEVEVINRGGTIEL
;
A
#
# COMPACT_ATOMS: atom_id res chain seq x y z
N MET A 1 -17.48 51.83 -3.95
CA MET A 1 -17.52 50.69 -3.01
C MET A 1 -17.01 49.44 -3.72
N LYS A 2 -15.87 48.89 -3.28
CA LYS A 2 -15.29 47.64 -3.81
C LYS A 2 -15.98 46.46 -3.11
N GLN A 3 -16.66 45.63 -3.88
CA GLN A 3 -17.55 44.58 -3.39
C GLN A 3 -16.76 43.41 -2.77
N GLU A 4 -17.15 42.98 -1.58
CA GLU A 4 -16.53 41.95 -0.73
C GLU A 4 -16.68 40.48 -1.24
N ASN A 5 -17.25 40.28 -2.44
CA ASN A 5 -17.55 38.96 -3.01
C ASN A 5 -16.31 38.19 -3.53
N PHE A 6 -15.09 38.71 -3.34
CA PHE A 6 -13.86 38.06 -3.81
C PHE A 6 -13.42 36.88 -2.92
N LEU A 7 -13.71 36.95 -1.62
CA LEU A 7 -13.22 35.95 -0.66
C LEU A 7 -13.85 34.57 -0.90
N PHE A 8 -15.14 34.51 -1.24
CA PHE A 8 -15.84 33.24 -1.47
C PHE A 8 -15.29 32.47 -2.68
N VAL A 9 -15.06 33.15 -3.79
CA VAL A 9 -14.56 32.51 -5.03
C VAL A 9 -13.11 32.03 -4.86
N ASP A 10 -12.27 32.82 -4.20
CA ASP A 10 -10.89 32.42 -3.91
C ASP A 10 -10.84 31.25 -2.89
N VAL A 11 -11.77 31.18 -1.93
CA VAL A 11 -11.93 30.02 -1.02
C VAL A 11 -12.35 28.76 -1.76
N ILE A 12 -13.35 28.82 -2.64
CA ILE A 12 -13.75 27.67 -3.46
C ILE A 12 -12.58 27.17 -4.30
N SER A 13 -11.88 28.07 -4.99
CA SER A 13 -10.70 27.69 -5.78
C SER A 13 -9.64 27.00 -4.92
N SER A 14 -9.42 27.49 -3.69
CA SER A 14 -8.46 26.89 -2.76
C SER A 14 -8.88 25.49 -2.29
N LEU A 15 -10.18 25.26 -2.08
CA LEU A 15 -10.71 23.93 -1.77
C LEU A 15 -10.46 22.95 -2.93
N PHE A 16 -10.70 23.36 -4.17
CA PHE A 16 -10.42 22.51 -5.33
C PHE A 16 -8.92 22.27 -5.57
N LEU A 17 -8.05 23.24 -5.22
CA LEU A 17 -6.60 23.02 -5.17
C LEU A 17 -6.22 21.99 -4.10
N LEU A 18 -6.89 21.98 -2.94
CA LEU A 18 -6.67 20.96 -1.92
C LEU A 18 -7.14 19.57 -2.38
N ILE A 19 -8.29 19.47 -3.04
CA ILE A 19 -8.76 18.19 -3.61
C ILE A 19 -7.79 17.69 -4.68
N LEU A 20 -7.29 18.59 -5.53
CA LEU A 20 -6.25 18.28 -6.51
C LEU A 20 -4.95 17.81 -5.84
N LEU A 21 -4.53 18.45 -4.74
CA LEU A 21 -3.38 18.04 -3.93
C LEU A 21 -3.53 16.58 -3.49
N LEU A 22 -4.67 16.26 -2.87
CA LEU A 22 -4.94 14.92 -2.34
C LEU A 22 -5.01 13.88 -3.45
N SER A 23 -5.62 14.20 -4.58
CA SER A 23 -5.75 13.28 -5.72
C SER A 23 -4.39 12.97 -6.34
N ASN A 24 -3.57 14.00 -6.57
CA ASN A 24 -2.19 13.84 -7.03
C ASN A 24 -1.36 13.07 -6.01
N PHE A 25 -1.52 13.38 -4.73
CA PHE A 25 -0.79 12.73 -3.65
C PHE A 25 -1.07 11.22 -3.63
N PHE A 26 -2.33 10.80 -3.60
CA PHE A 26 -2.65 9.36 -3.56
C PHE A 26 -2.26 8.64 -4.86
N GLY A 27 -2.50 9.25 -6.03
CA GLY A 27 -2.08 8.66 -7.29
C GLY A 27 -0.55 8.45 -7.35
N LEU A 28 0.21 9.46 -6.91
CA LEU A 28 1.66 9.39 -6.88
C LEU A 28 2.20 8.52 -5.73
N TYR A 29 1.50 8.46 -4.60
CA TYR A 29 1.84 7.61 -3.47
C TYR A 29 1.91 6.15 -3.87
N TYR A 30 0.97 5.66 -4.69
CA TYR A 30 1.05 4.33 -5.24
C TYR A 30 2.22 4.15 -6.21
N ILE A 31 2.47 5.14 -7.08
CA ILE A 31 3.59 5.13 -8.05
C ILE A 31 4.95 5.11 -7.35
N ALA A 32 5.07 5.79 -6.21
CA ALA A 32 6.30 5.92 -5.45
C ALA A 32 6.45 4.86 -4.34
N ASP A 33 5.85 3.67 -4.52
CA ASP A 33 5.93 2.53 -3.59
C ASP A 33 5.55 2.89 -2.13
N GLY A 34 4.61 3.82 -1.98
CA GLY A 34 4.16 4.29 -0.67
C GLY A 34 5.09 5.30 0.01
N SER A 35 6.01 5.92 -0.73
CA SER A 35 6.88 6.96 -0.20
C SER A 35 6.13 8.29 -0.06
N ILE A 36 5.82 8.67 1.19
CA ILE A 36 5.04 9.89 1.50
C ILE A 36 5.76 11.16 1.04
N LEU A 37 7.05 11.27 1.34
CA LEU A 37 7.82 12.50 1.12
C LEU A 37 7.86 12.96 -0.35
N PRO A 38 8.32 12.14 -1.32
CA PRO A 38 8.32 12.54 -2.73
C PRO A 38 6.90 12.75 -3.27
N SER A 39 5.94 11.93 -2.82
CA SER A 39 4.55 12.02 -3.26
C SER A 39 3.91 13.35 -2.87
N LEU A 40 4.14 13.77 -1.62
CA LEU A 40 3.66 15.05 -1.10
C LEU A 40 4.41 16.22 -1.75
N ALA A 41 5.74 16.14 -1.87
CA ALA A 41 6.55 17.20 -2.44
C ALA A 41 6.15 17.53 -3.88
N VAL A 42 6.02 16.53 -4.75
CA VAL A 42 5.61 16.73 -6.15
C VAL A 42 4.18 17.25 -6.23
N SER A 43 3.27 16.71 -5.41
CA SER A 43 1.86 17.15 -5.40
C SER A 43 1.72 18.61 -4.94
N LEU A 44 2.49 19.02 -3.93
CA LEU A 44 2.55 20.41 -3.48
C LEU A 44 3.10 21.33 -4.57
N ILE A 45 4.18 20.91 -5.25
CA ILE A 45 4.77 21.67 -6.36
C ILE A 45 3.71 21.92 -7.45
N ILE A 46 2.95 20.89 -7.85
CA ILE A 46 1.86 21.03 -8.84
C ILE A 46 0.85 22.09 -8.39
N VAL A 47 0.38 22.03 -7.15
CA VAL A 47 -0.61 22.99 -6.62
C VAL A 47 -0.06 24.41 -6.52
N ILE A 48 1.19 24.56 -6.10
CA ILE A 48 1.89 25.86 -6.09
C ILE A 48 1.95 26.44 -7.51
N PHE A 49 2.29 25.62 -8.51
CA PHE A 49 2.28 26.05 -9.91
C PHE A 49 0.89 26.49 -10.37
N TYR A 50 -0.17 25.74 -10.03
CA TYR A 50 -1.54 26.15 -10.32
C TYR A 50 -1.89 27.51 -9.72
N TYR A 51 -1.54 27.73 -8.46
CA TYR A 51 -1.76 29.00 -7.79
C TYR A 51 -1.03 30.16 -8.50
N PHE A 52 0.26 29.99 -8.83
CA PHE A 52 1.03 30.99 -9.56
C PHE A 52 0.47 31.27 -10.95
N VAL A 53 0.12 30.23 -11.71
CA VAL A 53 -0.51 30.34 -13.02
C VAL A 53 -1.81 31.14 -12.92
N LEU A 54 -2.67 30.83 -11.95
CA LEU A 54 -3.92 31.54 -11.72
C LEU A 54 -3.70 33.03 -11.41
N GLN A 55 -2.74 33.35 -10.54
CA GLN A 55 -2.40 34.74 -10.21
C GLN A 55 -1.86 35.51 -11.43
N LEU A 56 -1.01 34.88 -12.24
CA LEU A 56 -0.48 35.47 -13.47
C LEU A 56 -1.58 35.70 -14.51
N LEU A 57 -2.51 34.75 -14.66
CA LEU A 57 -3.68 34.90 -15.52
C LEU A 57 -4.59 36.05 -15.03
N LYS A 58 -4.89 36.13 -13.73
CA LYS A 58 -5.70 37.21 -13.12
C LYS A 58 -5.04 38.58 -13.40
N ARG A 59 -3.75 38.72 -13.10
CA ARG A 59 -2.99 39.97 -13.28
C ARG A 59 -2.96 40.46 -14.72
N ASN A 60 -2.91 39.55 -15.69
CA ASN A 60 -2.83 39.89 -17.11
C ASN A 60 -4.18 39.92 -17.83
N LYS A 61 -5.29 39.61 -17.14
CA LYS A 61 -6.62 39.47 -17.75
C LYS A 61 -7.05 40.70 -18.54
N GLU A 62 -6.84 41.91 -18.00
CA GLU A 62 -7.20 43.16 -18.68
C GLU A 62 -6.43 43.32 -20.00
N ARG A 63 -5.12 43.07 -19.98
CA ARG A 63 -4.28 43.12 -21.18
C ARG A 63 -4.75 42.13 -22.23
N MET A 64 -5.05 40.90 -21.81
CA MET A 64 -5.51 39.82 -22.70
C MET A 64 -6.85 40.14 -23.37
N LEU A 65 -7.78 40.79 -22.66
CA LEU A 65 -9.08 41.18 -23.23
C LEU A 65 -8.97 42.35 -24.21
N ASN A 66 -8.05 43.28 -23.97
CA ASN A 66 -7.92 44.50 -24.78
C ASN A 66 -7.00 44.31 -26.00
N GLN A 67 -5.91 43.56 -25.86
CA GLN A 67 -4.95 43.31 -26.95
C GLN A 67 -5.24 42.00 -27.72
N GLY A 68 -6.15 41.18 -27.19
CA GLY A 68 -6.47 39.86 -27.70
C GLY A 68 -5.58 38.77 -27.11
N TYR A 69 -6.18 37.61 -26.83
CA TYR A 69 -5.51 36.47 -26.20
C TYR A 69 -4.33 35.96 -27.02
N ARG A 70 -4.45 35.85 -28.35
CA ARG A 70 -3.36 35.33 -29.21
C ARG A 70 -2.10 36.21 -29.21
N LYS A 71 -2.25 37.52 -29.01
CA LYS A 71 -1.14 38.49 -29.06
C LYS A 71 -0.47 38.70 -27.69
N THR A 72 -1.05 38.14 -26.64
CA THR A 72 -0.56 38.34 -25.27
C THR A 72 0.23 37.11 -24.80
N PRO A 73 1.55 37.22 -24.55
CA PRO A 73 2.37 36.11 -24.04
C PRO A 73 1.80 35.41 -22.79
N ALA A 74 1.10 36.15 -21.91
CA ALA A 74 0.49 35.58 -20.71
C ALA A 74 -0.60 34.53 -21.01
N SER A 75 -1.16 34.51 -22.23
CA SER A 75 -2.10 33.46 -22.64
C SER A 75 -1.45 32.07 -22.70
N ALA A 76 -0.12 31.99 -22.83
CA ALA A 76 0.61 30.72 -22.77
C ALA A 76 0.45 30.01 -21.40
N PHE A 77 0.11 30.74 -20.33
CA PHE A 77 -0.16 30.13 -19.02
C PHE A 77 -1.41 29.25 -19.02
N PHE A 78 -2.35 29.40 -19.97
CA PHE A 78 -3.42 28.41 -20.16
C PHE A 78 -2.90 27.07 -20.67
N ILE A 79 -1.87 27.07 -21.52
CA ILE A 79 -1.25 25.84 -22.01
C ILE A 79 -0.58 25.12 -20.84
N VAL A 80 0.19 25.87 -20.03
CA VAL A 80 0.80 25.33 -18.81
C VAL A 80 -0.26 24.72 -17.88
N PHE A 81 -1.38 25.43 -17.66
CA PHE A 81 -2.52 24.94 -16.89
C PHE A 81 -3.07 23.61 -17.43
N ILE A 82 -3.24 23.48 -18.75
CA ILE A 82 -3.71 22.24 -19.38
C ILE A 82 -2.69 21.10 -19.22
N VAL A 83 -1.40 21.37 -19.40
CA VAL A 83 -0.33 20.36 -19.26
C VAL A 83 -0.32 19.77 -17.85
N PHE A 84 -0.37 20.61 -16.82
CA PHE A 84 -0.50 20.11 -15.45
C PHE A 84 -1.80 19.34 -15.25
N GLY A 85 -2.87 19.69 -15.96
CA GLY A 85 -4.15 18.98 -15.89
C GLY A 85 -4.06 17.57 -16.46
N LEU A 86 -3.31 17.39 -17.54
CA LEU A 86 -3.01 16.08 -18.11
C LEU A 86 -2.16 15.22 -17.17
N VAL A 87 -1.16 15.80 -16.50
CA VAL A 87 -0.37 15.09 -15.49
C VAL A 87 -1.26 14.62 -14.33
N SER A 88 -2.07 15.52 -13.78
CA SER A 88 -3.03 15.18 -12.73
C SER A 88 -4.08 14.16 -13.17
N TYR A 89 -4.47 14.18 -14.44
CA TYR A 89 -5.35 13.18 -15.02
C TYR A 89 -4.71 11.78 -15.01
N VAL A 90 -3.44 11.64 -15.37
CA VAL A 90 -2.73 10.35 -15.29
C VAL A 90 -2.72 9.81 -13.86
N PHE A 91 -2.41 10.66 -12.87
CA PHE A 91 -2.42 10.25 -11.46
C PHE A 91 -3.83 9.85 -10.98
N MET A 92 -4.86 10.58 -11.39
CA MET A 92 -6.24 10.27 -11.05
C MET A 92 -6.71 8.97 -11.72
N VAL A 93 -6.37 8.72 -12.99
CA VAL A 93 -6.66 7.46 -13.68
C VAL A 93 -6.04 6.29 -12.92
N HIS A 94 -4.78 6.43 -12.51
CA HIS A 94 -4.10 5.39 -11.73
C HIS A 94 -4.78 5.13 -10.39
N LEU A 95 -5.06 6.20 -9.64
CA LEU A 95 -5.78 6.13 -8.35
C LEU A 95 -7.13 5.42 -8.51
N VAL A 96 -7.95 5.84 -9.48
CA VAL A 96 -9.26 5.24 -9.72
C VAL A 96 -9.15 3.78 -10.15
N ASN A 97 -8.14 3.41 -10.93
CA ASN A 97 -7.91 2.02 -11.33
C ASN A 97 -7.62 1.13 -10.10
N ILE A 98 -6.80 1.62 -9.17
CA ILE A 98 -6.52 0.90 -7.92
C ILE A 98 -7.79 0.77 -7.06
N GLU A 99 -8.52 1.87 -6.86
CA GLU A 99 -9.71 1.92 -6.02
C GLU A 99 -10.86 1.05 -6.55
N LYS A 100 -11.05 1.01 -7.87
CA LYS A 100 -12.15 0.26 -8.50
C LYS A 100 -11.78 -1.19 -8.82
N ASN A 101 -10.61 -1.41 -9.43
CA ASN A 101 -10.27 -2.69 -10.03
C ASN A 101 -9.34 -3.52 -9.13
N ALA A 102 -8.24 -2.94 -8.64
CA ALA A 102 -7.28 -3.68 -7.82
C ALA A 102 -7.81 -4.01 -6.42
N LYS A 103 -8.70 -3.17 -5.86
CA LYS A 103 -9.18 -3.28 -4.48
C LYS A 103 -9.65 -4.66 -4.06
N LYS A 104 -10.58 -5.25 -4.81
CA LYS A 104 -11.14 -6.56 -4.46
C LYS A 104 -10.08 -7.67 -4.52
N VAL A 105 -9.15 -7.55 -5.46
CA VAL A 105 -8.08 -8.54 -5.65
C VAL A 105 -7.08 -8.46 -4.52
N LEU A 106 -6.64 -7.26 -4.13
CA LEU A 106 -5.77 -7.04 -2.98
C LEU A 106 -6.40 -7.53 -1.67
N GLN A 107 -7.69 -7.26 -1.46
CA GLN A 107 -8.41 -7.75 -0.29
C GLN A 107 -8.52 -9.27 -0.26
N LYS A 108 -8.72 -9.90 -1.42
CA LYS A 108 -8.77 -11.36 -1.55
C LYS A 108 -7.40 -11.98 -1.28
N ASP A 109 -6.35 -11.48 -1.92
CA ASP A 109 -4.97 -11.96 -1.76
C ASP A 109 -4.51 -11.86 -0.29
N ALA A 110 -4.78 -10.73 0.38
CA ALA A 110 -4.50 -10.57 1.80
C ALA A 110 -5.23 -11.59 2.70
N ASN A 111 -6.51 -11.88 2.40
CA ASN A 111 -7.28 -12.88 3.12
C ASN A 111 -6.73 -14.30 2.89
N GLU A 112 -6.37 -14.65 1.66
CA GLU A 112 -5.81 -15.96 1.32
C GLU A 112 -4.46 -16.17 2.02
N LYS A 113 -3.60 -15.13 2.03
CA LYS A 113 -2.32 -15.15 2.75
C LYS A 113 -2.49 -15.25 4.27
N GLN A 114 -3.45 -14.55 4.86
CA GLN A 114 -3.76 -14.72 6.29
C GLN A 114 -4.23 -16.15 6.60
N ALA A 115 -5.19 -16.67 5.82
CA ALA A 115 -5.74 -18.01 6.02
C ALA A 115 -4.67 -19.10 5.86
N LEU A 116 -3.71 -18.91 4.94
CA LEU A 116 -2.56 -19.80 4.79
C LEU A 116 -1.72 -19.85 6.08
N LEU A 117 -1.41 -18.69 6.67
CA LEU A 117 -0.62 -18.61 7.89
C LEU A 117 -1.36 -19.20 9.10
N GLU A 118 -2.67 -18.94 9.22
CA GLU A 118 -3.52 -19.56 10.24
C GLU A 118 -3.52 -21.09 10.12
N LYS A 119 -3.63 -21.60 8.90
CA LYS A 119 -3.55 -23.04 8.63
C LYS A 119 -2.19 -23.62 9.01
N LEU A 120 -1.09 -22.94 8.68
CA LEU A 120 0.26 -23.40 9.03
C LEU A 120 0.46 -23.50 10.55
N VAL A 121 0.06 -22.47 11.29
CA VAL A 121 0.19 -22.47 12.76
C VAL A 121 -0.74 -23.53 13.37
N THR A 122 -1.94 -23.73 12.82
CA THR A 122 -2.85 -24.81 13.27
C THR A 122 -2.26 -26.20 13.01
N GLN A 123 -1.61 -26.41 11.86
CA GLN A 123 -0.94 -27.66 11.55
C GLN A 123 0.27 -27.91 12.45
N TYR A 124 1.04 -26.88 12.79
CA TYR A 124 2.10 -26.96 13.78
C TYR A 124 1.57 -27.46 15.13
N ASP A 125 0.51 -26.85 15.65
CA ASP A 125 -0.08 -27.25 16.94
C ASP A 125 -0.59 -28.69 16.93
N ALA A 126 -1.27 -29.10 15.86
CA ALA A 126 -1.75 -30.47 15.71
C ALA A 126 -0.60 -31.47 15.74
N ARG A 127 0.45 -31.22 14.94
CA ARG A 127 1.66 -32.05 14.91
C ARG A 127 2.41 -32.06 16.22
N ALA A 128 2.55 -30.91 16.88
CA ALA A 128 3.22 -30.81 18.17
C ALA A 128 2.51 -31.65 19.22
N ASN A 129 1.18 -31.56 19.31
CA ASN A 129 0.40 -32.36 20.26
C ASN A 129 0.51 -33.86 19.98
N GLU A 130 0.39 -34.28 18.71
CA GLU A 130 0.55 -35.68 18.31
C GLU A 130 1.96 -36.21 18.59
N SER A 131 2.98 -35.41 18.26
CA SER A 131 4.39 -35.72 18.50
C SER A 131 4.69 -35.89 19.98
N LEU A 132 4.16 -35.01 20.85
CA LEU A 132 4.30 -35.11 22.31
C LEU A 132 3.62 -36.37 22.88
N GLN A 133 2.40 -36.69 22.45
CA GLN A 133 1.67 -37.88 22.91
C GLN A 133 2.38 -39.17 22.46
N THR A 134 2.82 -39.21 21.21
CA THR A 134 3.55 -40.35 20.66
C THR A 134 4.90 -40.52 21.34
N PHE A 135 5.60 -39.42 21.58
CA PHE A 135 6.87 -39.42 22.31
C PHE A 135 6.70 -39.96 23.72
N GLU A 136 5.69 -39.51 24.48
CA GLU A 136 5.40 -40.00 25.82
C GLU A 136 5.18 -41.52 25.81
N ALA A 137 4.32 -42.02 24.92
CA ALA A 137 4.01 -43.44 24.82
C ALA A 137 5.25 -44.28 24.47
N GLN A 138 6.03 -43.84 23.47
CA GLN A 138 7.25 -44.54 23.05
C GLN A 138 8.32 -44.52 24.15
N PHE A 139 8.57 -43.37 24.76
CA PHE A 139 9.59 -43.24 25.80
C PHE A 139 9.23 -44.10 27.02
N LYS A 140 7.99 -44.00 27.51
CA LYS A 140 7.50 -44.79 28.65
C LYS A 140 7.59 -46.29 28.36
N GLY A 141 7.19 -46.72 27.16
CA GLY A 141 7.27 -48.12 26.74
C GLY A 141 8.72 -48.63 26.69
N LYS A 142 9.62 -47.88 26.04
CA LYS A 142 11.04 -48.24 25.92
C LYS A 142 11.76 -48.25 27.28
N LEU A 143 11.50 -47.26 28.13
CA LEU A 143 12.10 -47.19 29.46
C LEU A 143 11.60 -48.32 30.37
N GLN A 144 10.32 -48.67 30.29
CA GLN A 144 9.75 -49.82 31.01
C GLN A 144 10.37 -51.14 30.52
N ALA A 145 10.55 -51.31 29.21
CA ALA A 145 11.22 -52.48 28.65
C ALA A 145 12.69 -52.55 29.09
N TYR A 146 13.41 -51.41 29.09
CA TYR A 146 14.79 -51.34 29.54
C TYR A 146 14.94 -51.69 31.02
N LYS A 147 14.05 -51.18 31.87
CA LYS A 147 13.99 -51.51 33.30
C LYS A 147 13.91 -53.02 33.53
N ASN A 148 13.13 -53.73 32.71
CA ASN A 148 12.87 -55.17 32.84
C ASN A 148 13.98 -56.04 32.23
N GLN A 149 14.54 -55.64 31.07
CA GLN A 149 15.40 -56.52 30.25
C GLN A 149 16.88 -56.10 30.22
N ARG A 150 17.18 -54.83 30.53
CA ARG A 150 18.54 -54.26 30.50
C ARG A 150 19.29 -54.46 29.17
N SER A 151 18.56 -54.42 28.06
CA SER A 151 19.11 -54.55 26.71
C SER A 151 20.02 -53.38 26.32
N ASN A 152 21.18 -53.68 25.73
CA ASN A 152 22.08 -52.67 25.17
C ASN A 152 21.44 -51.91 23.99
N ILE A 153 20.54 -52.55 23.24
CA ILE A 153 19.81 -51.89 22.15
C ILE A 153 18.91 -50.79 22.72
N LEU A 154 18.10 -51.12 23.74
CA LEU A 154 17.23 -50.16 24.41
C LEU A 154 18.01 -49.06 25.12
N ARG A 155 19.17 -49.40 25.70
CA ARG A 155 20.09 -48.42 26.28
C ARG A 155 20.53 -47.40 25.24
N ASN A 156 20.99 -47.88 24.08
CA ASN A 156 21.41 -47.02 22.98
C ASN A 156 20.25 -46.18 22.42
N GLU A 157 19.06 -46.74 22.28
CA GLU A 157 17.90 -45.97 21.83
C GLU A 157 17.52 -44.87 22.83
N LEU A 158 17.50 -45.17 24.12
CA LEU A 158 17.16 -44.21 25.17
C LEU A 158 18.22 -43.13 25.37
N SER A 159 19.50 -43.44 25.11
CA SER A 159 20.61 -42.49 25.27
C SER A 159 20.72 -41.47 24.12
N ASN A 160 20.10 -41.75 22.97
CA ASN A 160 20.18 -40.92 21.77
C ASN A 160 18.89 -40.12 21.54
N GLU A 161 18.93 -39.21 20.57
CA GLU A 161 17.74 -38.50 20.11
C GLU A 161 16.65 -39.49 19.63
N PRO A 162 15.38 -39.21 19.93
CA PRO A 162 14.87 -38.00 20.59
C PRO A 162 14.81 -38.08 22.13
N PHE A 163 15.24 -39.18 22.75
CA PHE A 163 15.02 -39.41 24.19
C PHE A 163 16.11 -38.83 25.09
N ASN A 164 17.39 -38.90 24.68
CA ASN A 164 18.55 -38.32 25.37
C ASN A 164 18.55 -38.54 26.91
N LEU A 165 18.16 -39.74 27.36
CA LEU A 165 18.09 -40.08 28.77
C LEU A 165 19.51 -40.05 29.38
N PRO A 166 19.74 -39.33 30.49
CA PRO A 166 21.07 -39.25 31.10
C PRO A 166 21.65 -40.62 31.46
N GLU A 167 22.95 -40.78 31.15
CA GLU A 167 23.71 -42.01 31.40
C GLU A 167 23.65 -42.46 32.88
N ALA A 168 23.55 -41.49 33.80
CA ALA A 168 23.37 -41.77 35.23
C ALA A 168 22.10 -42.57 35.54
N ILE A 169 20.99 -42.28 34.85
CA ILE A 169 19.72 -43.01 35.00
C ILE A 169 19.85 -44.39 34.34
N LEU A 170 20.48 -44.46 33.18
CA LEU A 170 20.72 -45.73 32.48
C LEU A 170 21.58 -46.70 33.30
N ASN A 171 22.62 -46.19 33.98
CA ASN A 171 23.51 -46.99 34.81
C ASN A 171 22.94 -47.31 36.20
N SER A 172 21.87 -46.65 36.64
CA SER A 172 21.23 -46.92 37.93
C SER A 172 20.60 -48.33 37.98
N PRO A 173 20.54 -49.01 39.14
CA PRO A 173 19.85 -50.30 39.27
C PRO A 173 18.40 -50.28 38.74
N SER A 174 17.92 -51.39 38.17
CA SER A 174 16.55 -51.46 37.62
C SER A 174 15.48 -51.04 38.63
N THR A 175 15.66 -51.36 39.91
CA THR A 175 14.72 -51.04 40.99
C THR A 175 14.61 -49.54 41.27
N SER A 176 15.65 -48.75 40.98
CA SER A 176 15.65 -47.29 41.18
C SER A 176 15.17 -46.48 39.98
N ILE A 177 14.96 -47.11 38.81
CA ILE A 177 14.42 -46.40 37.64
C ILE A 177 12.93 -46.11 37.87
N ASP A 178 12.61 -44.84 38.13
CA ASP A 178 11.25 -44.33 38.11
C ASP A 178 10.88 -43.91 36.68
N VAL A 179 10.08 -44.77 36.02
CA VAL A 179 9.62 -44.54 34.65
C VAL A 179 8.73 -43.30 34.56
N ALA A 180 7.85 -43.09 35.53
CA ALA A 180 6.89 -41.98 35.49
C ALA A 180 7.60 -40.64 35.69
N SER A 181 8.44 -40.55 36.72
CA SER A 181 9.23 -39.34 36.99
C SER A 181 10.16 -38.99 35.82
N SER A 182 10.86 -39.99 35.26
CA SER A 182 11.75 -39.77 34.11
C SER A 182 10.98 -39.32 32.86
N THR A 183 9.83 -39.93 32.60
CA THR A 183 8.96 -39.57 31.46
C THR A 183 8.46 -38.15 31.61
N ASN A 184 7.94 -37.80 32.79
CA ASN A 184 7.44 -36.45 33.06
C ASN A 184 8.53 -35.40 32.94
N ALA A 185 9.74 -35.68 33.44
CA ALA A 185 10.86 -34.74 33.38
C ALA A 185 11.26 -34.40 31.93
N ILE A 186 11.40 -35.41 31.08
CA ILE A 186 11.79 -35.21 29.68
C ILE A 186 10.63 -34.60 28.87
N LEU A 187 9.40 -35.11 29.07
CA LEU A 187 8.22 -34.58 28.39
C LEU A 187 7.98 -33.10 28.73
N HIS A 188 8.24 -32.69 29.98
CA HIS A 188 8.07 -31.31 30.41
C HIS A 188 8.92 -30.33 29.60
N VAL A 189 10.15 -30.71 29.22
CA VAL A 189 11.03 -29.86 28.38
C VAL A 189 10.34 -29.53 27.05
N TYR A 190 9.82 -30.56 26.37
CA TYR A 190 9.13 -30.37 25.09
C TYR A 190 7.79 -29.66 25.24
N GLN A 191 7.04 -29.88 26.33
CA GLN A 191 5.80 -29.15 26.63
C GLN A 191 6.04 -27.65 26.83
N VAL A 192 7.09 -27.28 27.57
CA VAL A 192 7.48 -25.88 27.78
C VAL A 192 7.89 -25.26 26.45
N GLN A 193 8.68 -25.96 25.64
CA GLN A 193 9.09 -25.50 24.33
C GLN A 193 7.90 -25.29 23.39
N HIS A 194 6.96 -26.24 23.32
CA HIS A 194 5.71 -26.09 22.56
C HIS A 194 4.92 -24.86 23.01
N GLY A 195 4.71 -24.68 24.32
CA GLY A 195 4.00 -23.51 24.86
C GLY A 195 4.68 -22.18 24.52
N ASN A 196 6.02 -22.13 24.52
CA ASN A 196 6.77 -20.94 24.14
C ASN A 196 6.70 -20.68 22.62
N ASN A 197 6.85 -21.72 21.81
CA ASN A 197 6.74 -21.64 20.36
C ASN A 197 5.33 -21.21 19.94
N ARG A 198 4.28 -21.71 20.58
CA ARG A 198 2.90 -21.25 20.33
C ARG A 198 2.74 -19.75 20.56
N LYS A 199 3.19 -19.25 21.71
CA LYS A 199 3.15 -17.80 22.02
C LYS A 199 3.94 -16.97 21.00
N LEU A 200 5.09 -17.48 20.55
CA LEU A 200 5.89 -16.85 19.51
C LEU A 200 5.12 -16.78 18.19
N LEU A 201 4.52 -17.88 17.73
CA LEU A 201 3.76 -17.94 16.49
C LEU A 201 2.49 -17.07 16.55
N ASP A 202 1.78 -17.06 17.68
CA ASP A 202 0.65 -16.16 17.89
C ASP A 202 1.03 -14.69 17.73
N SER A 203 2.18 -14.29 18.30
CA SER A 203 2.60 -12.89 18.30
C SER A 203 3.30 -12.44 17.01
N MET A 204 4.15 -13.29 16.44
CA MET A 204 4.97 -12.96 15.27
C MET A 204 4.32 -13.33 13.94
N VAL A 205 3.41 -14.31 13.93
CA VAL A 205 2.72 -14.75 12.71
C VAL A 205 1.27 -14.28 12.74
N LEU A 206 0.44 -14.82 13.63
CA LEU A 206 -1.02 -14.62 13.55
C LEU A 206 -1.43 -13.16 13.76
N LYS A 207 -0.97 -12.52 14.86
CA LYS A 207 -1.29 -11.10 15.12
C LYS A 207 -0.75 -10.16 14.05
N LYS A 208 0.39 -10.48 13.44
CA LYS A 208 0.95 -9.64 12.35
C LYS A 208 0.16 -9.84 11.05
N ALA A 209 -0.19 -11.09 10.72
CA ALA A 209 -1.04 -11.40 9.57
C ALA A 209 -2.39 -10.67 9.66
N GLU A 210 -3.01 -10.67 10.84
CA GLU A 210 -4.24 -9.92 11.09
C GLU A 210 -4.07 -8.41 10.85
N ARG A 211 -2.98 -7.81 11.36
CA ARG A 211 -2.69 -6.38 11.13
C ARG A 211 -2.51 -6.06 9.65
N TYR A 212 -1.76 -6.88 8.92
CA TYR A 212 -1.62 -6.73 7.47
C TYR A 212 -3.00 -6.79 6.80
N ASN A 213 -3.80 -7.82 7.09
CA ASN A 213 -5.11 -7.98 6.48
C ASN A 213 -6.03 -6.79 6.81
N GLN A 214 -6.02 -6.30 8.05
CA GLN A 214 -6.81 -5.13 8.46
C GLN A 214 -6.50 -3.90 7.60
N THR A 215 -5.24 -3.65 7.22
CA THR A 215 -4.88 -2.57 6.28
C THR A 215 -5.67 -2.67 4.97
N PHE A 216 -5.78 -3.86 4.40
CA PHE A 216 -6.49 -4.07 3.13
C PHE A 216 -8.01 -4.07 3.31
N GLN A 217 -8.54 -4.68 4.38
CA GLN A 217 -9.98 -4.72 4.63
C GLN A 217 -10.55 -3.33 4.95
N GLN A 218 -9.85 -2.55 5.77
CA GLN A 218 -10.24 -1.18 6.10
C GLN A 218 -9.88 -0.18 4.99
N TRP A 219 -9.12 -0.64 3.99
CA TRP A 219 -8.65 0.18 2.87
C TRP A 219 -7.85 1.40 3.34
N ASP A 220 -6.89 1.14 4.24
CA ASP A 220 -5.99 2.16 4.76
C ASP A 220 -4.97 2.56 3.69
N ARG A 221 -5.34 3.59 2.92
CA ARG A 221 -4.61 4.08 1.75
C ARG A 221 -3.15 4.44 2.04
N LEU A 222 -2.86 4.93 3.25
CA LEU A 222 -1.53 5.41 3.63
C LEU A 222 -0.56 4.29 4.00
N ASN A 223 -1.06 3.07 4.16
CA ASN A 223 -0.22 1.91 4.46
C ASN A 223 -0.31 0.84 3.36
N LEU A 224 -1.27 0.95 2.43
CA LEU A 224 -1.58 -0.08 1.45
C LEU A 224 -0.39 -0.45 0.55
N ALA A 225 0.28 0.53 -0.05
CA ALA A 225 1.39 0.27 -0.97
C ALA A 225 2.57 -0.41 -0.25
N VAL A 226 2.98 0.15 0.89
CA VAL A 226 4.09 -0.37 1.70
C VAL A 226 3.75 -1.77 2.24
N ASN A 227 2.55 -1.95 2.78
CA ASN A 227 2.15 -3.22 3.37
C ASN A 227 1.96 -4.30 2.31
N TYR A 228 1.57 -3.96 1.08
CA TYR A 228 1.45 -4.94 0.01
C TYR A 228 2.80 -5.51 -0.40
N LEU A 229 3.80 -4.64 -0.60
CA LEU A 229 5.18 -5.06 -0.90
C LEU A 229 5.76 -5.91 0.24
N ALA A 230 5.52 -5.52 1.50
CA ALA A 230 6.04 -6.25 2.65
C ALA A 230 5.28 -7.56 2.95
N LEU A 231 4.06 -7.72 2.45
CA LEU A 231 3.20 -8.86 2.77
C LEU A 231 3.77 -10.17 2.21
N HIS A 232 4.31 -10.16 0.99
CA HIS A 232 4.87 -11.36 0.37
C HIS A 232 6.05 -11.91 1.18
N ASP A 233 7.05 -11.05 1.47
CA ASP A 233 8.18 -11.39 2.32
C ASP A 233 7.74 -11.85 3.72
N PHE A 234 6.73 -11.19 4.29
CA PHE A 234 6.19 -11.58 5.59
C PHE A 234 5.61 -13.00 5.58
N VAL A 235 4.84 -13.39 4.55
CA VAL A 235 4.29 -14.75 4.45
C VAL A 235 5.39 -15.79 4.36
N LYS A 236 6.40 -15.55 3.51
CA LYS A 236 7.55 -16.44 3.35
C LYS A 236 8.32 -16.62 4.66
N ASN A 237 8.72 -15.50 5.28
CA ASN A 237 9.45 -15.52 6.55
C ASN A 237 8.65 -16.19 7.69
N SER A 238 7.33 -16.00 7.70
CA SER A 238 6.45 -16.64 8.69
C SER A 238 6.39 -18.15 8.50
N ALA A 239 6.32 -18.62 7.26
CA ALA A 239 6.30 -20.04 6.99
C ALA A 239 7.65 -20.71 7.26
N ASP A 240 8.76 -20.04 6.97
CA ASP A 240 10.10 -20.48 7.37
C ASP A 240 10.23 -20.58 8.90
N LEU A 241 9.68 -19.62 9.64
CA LEU A 241 9.64 -19.66 11.10
C LEU A 241 8.83 -20.86 11.61
N VAL A 242 7.64 -21.11 11.06
CA VAL A 242 6.82 -22.28 11.43
C VAL A 242 7.59 -23.57 11.16
N ASN A 243 8.22 -23.71 9.99
CA ASN A 243 9.01 -24.89 9.65
C ASN A 243 10.26 -25.06 10.53
N ALA A 244 10.89 -23.97 10.95
CA ALA A 244 11.94 -24.02 11.97
C ALA A 244 11.41 -24.56 13.30
N LYS A 245 10.17 -24.22 13.69
CA LYS A 245 9.55 -24.75 14.92
C LYS A 245 9.10 -26.19 14.80
N ILE A 246 8.74 -26.65 13.62
CA ILE A 246 8.47 -28.07 13.35
C ILE A 246 9.74 -28.90 13.52
N LYS A 247 10.89 -28.41 13.06
CA LYS A 247 12.18 -29.12 13.21
C LYS A 247 12.58 -29.37 14.66
N GLU A 248 12.05 -28.57 15.58
CA GLU A 248 12.29 -28.71 17.02
C GLU A 248 11.41 -29.79 17.69
N LEU A 249 10.46 -30.39 16.97
CA LEU A 249 9.60 -31.45 17.50
C LEU A 249 10.38 -32.77 17.69
N PRO A 250 10.05 -33.57 18.72
CA PRO A 250 10.81 -34.79 19.03
C PRO A 250 10.65 -35.92 18.00
N LEU A 251 9.59 -35.92 17.19
CA LEU A 251 9.32 -37.00 16.23
C LEU A 251 9.01 -36.46 14.83
N ASP A 252 7.80 -35.96 14.59
CA ASP A 252 7.38 -35.43 13.29
C ASP A 252 7.98 -34.05 13.03
N ASN A 253 9.21 -34.03 12.52
CA ASN A 253 10.01 -32.84 12.30
C ASN A 253 10.15 -32.46 10.81
N GLU A 254 9.33 -33.08 9.94
CA GLU A 254 9.35 -32.82 8.50
C GLU A 254 8.71 -31.47 8.15
N PRO A 255 9.34 -30.64 7.28
CA PRO A 255 8.81 -29.34 6.93
C PRO A 255 7.50 -29.43 6.14
N ILE A 256 6.58 -28.52 6.41
CA ILE A 256 5.36 -28.34 5.62
C ILE A 256 5.73 -27.63 4.32
N LYS A 257 5.45 -28.27 3.19
CA LYS A 257 5.58 -27.66 1.86
C LYS A 257 4.43 -26.68 1.63
N ILE A 258 4.79 -25.48 1.22
CA ILE A 258 3.84 -24.41 0.90
C ILE A 258 4.03 -24.00 -0.55
N SER A 259 2.92 -23.65 -1.20
CA SER A 259 2.92 -22.92 -2.46
C SER A 259 2.47 -21.51 -2.14
N ILE A 260 3.38 -20.55 -2.26
CA ILE A 260 3.05 -19.12 -2.19
C ILE A 260 2.98 -18.64 -3.63
N ASP A 261 1.95 -17.88 -3.96
CA ASP A 261 1.91 -17.18 -5.25
C ASP A 261 2.86 -15.97 -5.20
N ASP A 262 3.79 -15.95 -6.14
CA ASP A 262 4.83 -14.92 -6.28
C ASP A 262 4.34 -13.74 -7.16
N GLU A 263 3.15 -13.82 -7.75
CA GLU A 263 2.65 -12.77 -8.64
C GLU A 263 2.12 -11.56 -7.85
N GLU A 264 2.87 -10.46 -7.90
CA GLU A 264 2.49 -9.18 -7.29
C GLU A 264 1.80 -8.25 -8.30
N LEU A 265 0.75 -7.57 -7.85
CA LEU A 265 0.13 -6.52 -8.66
C LEU A 265 1.08 -5.32 -8.79
N PRO A 266 1.31 -4.78 -10.01
CA PRO A 266 2.23 -3.68 -10.24
C PRO A 266 1.59 -2.33 -9.88
N LEU A 267 1.30 -2.11 -8.59
CA LEU A 267 0.63 -0.92 -8.07
C LEU A 267 1.42 0.37 -8.33
N ASN A 268 2.73 0.26 -8.53
CA ASN A 268 3.62 1.38 -8.79
C ASN A 268 3.71 1.81 -10.26
N SER A 269 3.12 1.02 -11.16
CA SER A 269 3.20 1.26 -12.59
C SER A 269 1.81 1.43 -13.18
N PRO A 270 1.40 2.67 -13.52
CA PRO A 270 0.09 2.93 -14.14
C PRO A 270 -0.08 2.17 -15.45
N ILE A 271 1.00 2.03 -16.22
CA ILE A 271 0.98 1.34 -17.51
C ILE A 271 0.86 -0.16 -17.32
N ALA A 272 1.64 -0.77 -16.40
CA ALA A 272 1.57 -2.20 -16.17
C ALA A 272 0.22 -2.59 -15.56
N LEU A 273 -0.28 -1.82 -14.60
CA LEU A 273 -1.60 -2.06 -14.02
C LEU A 273 -2.73 -1.89 -15.05
N ALA A 274 -2.62 -0.92 -15.96
CA ALA A 274 -3.59 -0.71 -17.04
C ALA A 274 -3.64 -1.86 -18.06
N LYS A 275 -2.53 -2.62 -18.21
CA LYS A 275 -2.51 -3.83 -19.05
C LYS A 275 -3.28 -4.99 -18.43
N ILE A 276 -3.34 -5.04 -17.10
CA ILE A 276 -4.07 -6.07 -16.34
C ILE A 276 -5.54 -5.67 -16.21
N TYR A 277 -5.78 -4.41 -15.83
CA TYR A 277 -7.13 -3.87 -15.62
C TYR A 277 -7.32 -2.62 -16.47
N SER A 278 -8.25 -2.69 -17.43
CA SER A 278 -8.60 -1.54 -18.27
C SER A 278 -9.11 -0.38 -17.39
N PRO A 279 -8.43 0.78 -17.37
CA PRO A 279 -8.84 1.89 -16.53
C PRO A 279 -10.13 2.55 -17.03
N ASP A 280 -10.94 3.04 -16.10
CA ASP A 280 -12.01 3.99 -16.40
C ASP A 280 -11.36 5.35 -16.70
N TYR A 281 -11.29 5.72 -17.97
CA TYR A 281 -10.73 7.01 -18.41
C TYR A 281 -11.73 8.16 -18.32
N LEU A 282 -13.03 7.88 -18.42
CA LEU A 282 -14.06 8.92 -18.50
C LEU A 282 -14.29 9.57 -17.14
N LEU A 283 -14.39 8.79 -16.07
CA LEU A 283 -14.65 9.33 -14.75
C LEU A 283 -13.53 10.28 -14.26
N PRO A 284 -12.23 9.89 -14.30
CA PRO A 284 -11.13 10.79 -13.98
C PRO A 284 -11.14 12.06 -14.84
N LEU A 285 -11.48 11.95 -16.12
CA LEU A 285 -11.53 13.11 -17.03
C LEU A 285 -12.59 14.10 -16.56
N LEU A 286 -13.80 13.64 -16.26
CA LEU A 286 -14.89 14.49 -15.76
C LEU A 286 -14.52 15.16 -14.44
N ILE A 287 -13.95 14.42 -13.49
CA ILE A 287 -13.51 14.97 -12.21
C ILE A 287 -12.47 16.06 -12.43
N ILE A 288 -11.45 15.78 -13.25
CA ILE A 288 -10.39 16.75 -13.59
C ILE A 288 -10.99 18.00 -14.23
N LEU A 289 -11.86 17.87 -15.23
CA LEU A 289 -12.50 19.01 -15.89
C LEU A 289 -13.29 19.88 -14.89
N ILE A 290 -14.05 19.24 -13.99
CA ILE A 290 -14.80 19.95 -12.94
C ILE A 290 -13.83 20.68 -12.02
N MET A 291 -12.81 20.00 -11.47
CA MET A 291 -11.83 20.63 -10.58
C MET A 291 -11.15 21.84 -11.24
N HIS A 292 -10.77 21.70 -12.50
CA HIS A 292 -10.09 22.76 -13.26
C HIS A 292 -11.01 23.94 -13.56
N ALA A 293 -12.28 23.69 -13.86
CA ALA A 293 -13.27 24.75 -14.00
C ALA A 293 -13.39 25.57 -12.71
N PHE A 294 -13.48 24.91 -11.55
CA PHE A 294 -13.57 25.57 -10.25
C PHE A 294 -12.28 26.33 -9.86
N ILE A 295 -11.11 25.78 -10.17
CA ILE A 295 -9.81 26.46 -9.96
C ILE A 295 -9.71 27.74 -10.82
N LEU A 296 -10.32 27.76 -12.01
CA LEU A 296 -10.29 28.94 -12.88
C LEU A 296 -11.36 30.00 -12.58
N ILE A 297 -12.34 29.73 -11.71
CA ILE A 297 -13.41 30.70 -11.40
C ILE A 297 -12.84 32.07 -10.98
N PRO A 298 -11.81 32.18 -10.10
CA PRO A 298 -11.23 33.47 -9.75
C PRO A 298 -10.72 34.27 -10.94
N TYR A 299 -10.21 33.60 -11.98
CA TYR A 299 -9.84 34.28 -13.22
C TYR A 299 -11.06 34.83 -13.94
N PHE A 300 -12.10 34.01 -14.14
CA PHE A 300 -13.30 34.43 -14.88
C PHE A 300 -14.10 35.52 -14.17
N THR A 301 -14.15 35.51 -12.84
CA THR A 301 -14.89 36.51 -12.05
C THR A 301 -14.09 37.78 -11.76
N TYR A 302 -12.76 37.78 -11.99
CA TYR A 302 -11.93 38.98 -11.79
C TYR A 302 -12.38 40.14 -12.69
N ARG A 303 -12.79 41.27 -12.09
CA ARG A 303 -13.29 42.43 -12.84
C ARG A 303 -12.14 43.20 -13.49
N VAL A 304 -12.28 43.48 -14.78
CA VAL A 304 -11.30 44.22 -15.61
C VAL A 304 -12.04 45.08 -16.62
N ARG A 305 -11.41 46.19 -17.04
CA ARG A 305 -12.02 47.12 -18.01
C ARG A 305 -11.73 46.66 -19.44
N LYS A 306 -12.77 46.60 -20.27
CA LYS A 306 -12.63 46.38 -21.70
C LYS A 306 -12.74 47.73 -22.41
N TYR A 307 -11.69 48.15 -23.12
CA TYR A 307 -11.73 49.33 -23.95
C TYR A 307 -12.20 48.91 -25.35
N ASN A 308 -13.38 49.39 -25.76
CA ASN A 308 -13.78 49.31 -27.15
C ASN A 308 -12.98 50.37 -27.91
N SER A 309 -11.80 50.01 -28.43
CA SER A 309 -11.12 50.88 -29.38
C SER A 309 -12.03 51.02 -30.62
N PRO A 310 -12.31 52.26 -31.11
CA PRO A 310 -13.00 52.44 -32.37
C PRO A 310 -12.27 51.67 -33.47
N ARG A 311 -13.03 51.08 -34.40
CA ARG A 311 -12.45 50.41 -35.57
C ARG A 311 -11.53 51.42 -36.26
N GLN A 312 -10.27 51.06 -36.42
CA GLN A 312 -9.28 51.79 -37.22
C GLN A 312 -9.74 52.06 -38.67
N LYS A 313 -10.83 51.43 -39.13
CA LYS A 313 -11.47 51.68 -40.43
C LYS A 313 -12.14 53.05 -40.54
N ASP A 314 -12.53 53.69 -39.44
CA ASP A 314 -13.25 54.96 -39.52
C ASP A 314 -12.30 56.17 -39.61
N ALA A 315 -11.05 56.02 -39.16
CA ALA A 315 -10.01 57.05 -39.28
C ALA A 315 -9.45 57.18 -40.70
N GLU A 316 -9.52 56.12 -41.52
CA GLU A 316 -9.04 56.14 -42.91
C GLU A 316 -10.06 56.77 -43.86
N VAL A 317 -11.36 56.68 -43.53
CA VAL A 317 -12.45 57.31 -44.32
C VAL A 317 -12.49 58.83 -44.13
N GLU A 318 -12.08 59.33 -42.96
CA GLU A 318 -12.09 60.78 -42.68
C GLU A 318 -10.94 61.54 -43.36
N VAL A 319 -9.83 60.87 -43.67
CA VAL A 319 -8.68 61.48 -44.37
C VAL A 319 -8.93 61.58 -45.89
N ILE A 320 -9.71 60.66 -46.48
CA ILE A 320 -10.00 60.66 -47.92
C ILE A 320 -11.04 61.73 -48.29
N ASN A 321 -11.90 62.16 -47.35
CA ASN A 321 -12.99 63.12 -47.60
C ASN A 321 -12.60 64.61 -47.44
N ARG A 322 -11.31 64.94 -47.23
CA ARG A 322 -10.81 66.34 -47.18
C ARG A 322 -10.07 66.80 -48.44
N GLY A 323 -10.29 66.13 -49.57
CA GLY A 323 -9.85 66.60 -50.90
C GLY A 323 -10.88 67.52 -51.56
N GLY A 324 -11.14 68.69 -50.96
CA GLY A 324 -11.99 69.73 -51.53
C GLY A 324 -11.19 70.66 -52.45
N THR A 325 -11.63 70.72 -53.70
CA THR A 325 -11.21 71.59 -54.82
C THR A 325 -10.80 73.02 -54.42
N ILE A 326 -9.63 73.46 -54.91
CA ILE A 326 -9.34 74.89 -55.12
C ILE A 326 -9.73 75.18 -56.57
N GLU A 327 -10.80 75.95 -56.76
CA GLU A 327 -11.09 76.60 -58.04
C GLU A 327 -10.51 78.03 -58.00
N LEU A 328 -9.65 78.29 -59.00
CA LEU A 328 -9.01 79.55 -59.45
C LEU A 328 -8.13 80.33 -58.45
#